data_AF-A0A177P268-F1
#
_entry.id   AF-A0A177P268-F1
#
_cell.length_a   1.000
_cell.length_b   1.000
_cell.length_c   1.000
_cell.angle_alpha   90.00
_cell.angle_beta   90.00
_cell.angle_gamma   90.00
#
_symmetry.space_group_name_H-M   'P 1'
#
loop_
_entity.id
_entity.type
_entity.pdbx_description
1 polymer ?
#
loop_
_entity_poly.entity_id
_entity_poly.type
_entity_poly.pdbx_seq_one_letter_code
_entity_poly.pdbx_strand_id
1 'polypeptide(L)' 'MVIVWSKPAREDLRLIHQYIAHDSKHCAARVVQDITEKIEVLRELPKLGRMVPEIGEENVREIGLYSYIN' A
#
# COMPACT_ATOMS: atom_id res chain seq x y z
N MET A 1 -7.51 -15.29 -4.86
CA MET A 1 -8.34 -14.56 -3.88
C MET A 1 -8.67 -13.17 -4.43
N VAL A 2 -9.76 -12.53 -3.99
CA VAL A 2 -10.13 -11.16 -4.43
C VAL A 2 -9.64 -10.15 -3.40
N ILE A 3 -9.03 -9.05 -3.86
CA ILE A 3 -8.62 -7.95 -3.00
C ILE A 3 -9.75 -6.93 -2.97
N VAL A 4 -10.21 -6.59 -1.77
CA VAL A 4 -11.24 -5.57 -1.55
C VAL A 4 -10.62 -4.41 -0.79
N TRP A 5 -10.62 -3.24 -1.40
CA TRP A 5 -10.16 -2.02 -0.77
C TRP A 5 -11.28 -1.39 0.06
N SER A 6 -10.95 -0.93 1.26
CA SER A 6 -11.87 -0.10 2.04
C SER A 6 -12.08 1.25 1.35
N LYS A 7 -13.19 1.94 1.67
CA LYS A 7 -13.41 3.32 1.24
C LYS A 7 -12.25 4.26 1.66
N PRO A 8 -11.78 4.26 2.93
CA PRO A 8 -10.66 5.11 3.31
C PRO A 8 -9.39 4.78 2.55
N ALA A 9 -9.05 3.51 2.33
CA ALA A 9 -7.82 3.16 1.60
C ALA A 9 -7.81 3.67 0.14
N ARG A 10 -8.98 3.70 -0.54
CA ARG A 10 -9.07 4.32 -1.87
C ARG A 10 -8.88 5.83 -1.82
N GLU A 11 -9.37 6.46 -0.77
CA GLU A 11 -9.21 7.90 -0.57
C GLU A 11 -7.76 8.25 -0.25
N ASP A 12 -7.07 7.42 0.54
CA ASP A 12 -5.65 7.58 0.85
C ASP A 12 -4.80 7.52 -0.44
N LEU A 13 -5.07 6.57 -1.35
CA LEU A 13 -4.41 6.52 -2.66
C LEU A 13 -4.62 7.81 -3.48
N ARG A 14 -5.84 8.35 -3.44
CA ARG A 14 -6.19 9.62 -4.12
C ARG A 14 -5.41 10.79 -3.52
N LEU A 15 -5.33 10.87 -2.19
CA LEU A 15 -4.64 11.94 -1.47
C LEU A 15 -3.13 11.87 -1.67
N ILE A 16 -2.53 10.68 -1.61
CA ILE A 16 -1.10 10.46 -1.92
C ILE A 16 -0.78 10.93 -3.33
N HIS A 17 -1.60 10.54 -4.32
CA HIS A 17 -1.43 11.00 -5.68
C HIS A 17 -1.51 12.53 -5.79
N GLN A 18 -2.55 13.15 -5.22
CA GLN A 18 -2.73 14.60 -5.28
C GLN A 18 -1.58 15.37 -4.65
N TYR A 19 -1.07 14.89 -3.52
CA TYR A 19 0.06 15.49 -2.84
C TYR A 19 1.32 15.47 -3.72
N ILE A 20 1.70 14.30 -4.25
CA ILE A 20 2.91 14.16 -5.07
C ILE A 20 2.75 14.85 -6.43
N ALA A 21 1.54 14.86 -6.99
CA ALA A 21 1.25 15.45 -8.30
C ALA A 21 1.42 16.97 -8.33
N HIS A 22 1.44 17.63 -7.16
CA HIS A 22 1.82 19.03 -7.03
C HIS A 22 3.22 19.28 -7.61
N ASP A 23 4.15 18.35 -7.37
CA ASP A 23 5.55 18.47 -7.82
C ASP A 23 5.80 17.67 -9.11
N SER A 24 5.24 16.46 -9.22
CA SER A 24 5.38 15.62 -10.41
C SER A 24 4.25 14.61 -10.56
N LYS A 25 3.43 14.82 -11.60
CA LYS A 25 2.36 13.87 -11.99
C LYS A 25 2.90 12.48 -12.34
N HIS A 26 4.08 12.42 -12.95
CA HIS A 26 4.70 11.14 -13.30
C HIS A 26 5.09 10.36 -12.03
N CYS A 27 5.70 11.03 -11.04
CA CYS A 27 6.02 10.40 -9.76
C CYS A 27 4.75 9.97 -9.03
N ALA A 28 3.70 10.79 -9.03
CA ALA A 28 2.43 10.46 -8.40
C ALA A 28 1.80 9.19 -9.00
N ALA A 29 1.77 9.08 -10.32
CA ALA A 29 1.28 7.89 -11.01
C ALA A 29 2.11 6.65 -10.66
N ARG A 30 3.44 6.78 -10.66
CA ARG A 30 4.35 5.69 -10.27
C ARG A 30 4.12 5.21 -8.85
N VAL A 31 3.96 6.10 -7.87
CA VAL A 31 3.74 5.69 -6.48
C VAL A 31 2.43 4.91 -6.32
N VAL A 32 1.33 5.37 -6.94
CA VAL A 32 0.05 4.63 -6.91
C VAL A 32 0.18 3.26 -7.59
N GLN A 33 0.90 3.20 -8.70
CA GLN A 33 1.19 1.95 -9.40
C GLN A 33 1.99 0.99 -8.52
N ASP A 34 3.09 1.46 -7.91
CA ASP A 34 3.93 0.67 -7.02
C ASP A 34 3.12 0.08 -5.85
N ILE A 35 2.24 0.88 -5.20
CA ILE A 35 1.36 0.38 -4.14
C ILE A 35 0.42 -0.71 -4.68
N THR A 36 -0.18 -0.47 -5.85
CA THR A 36 -1.15 -1.40 -6.45
C THR A 36 -0.49 -2.69 -6.90
N GLU A 37 0.70 -2.64 -7.47
CA GLU A 37 1.45 -3.85 -7.86
C GLU A 37 1.92 -4.63 -6.62
N LYS A 38 2.36 -3.93 -5.58
CA LYS A 38 2.83 -4.56 -4.33
C LYS A 38 1.74 -5.37 -3.64
N ILE A 39 0.49 -4.92 -3.66
CA ILE A 39 -0.61 -5.65 -3.01
C ILE A 39 -1.15 -6.80 -3.87
N GLU A 40 -0.93 -6.81 -5.19
CA GLU A 40 -1.42 -7.88 -6.08
C GLU A 40 -0.84 -9.25 -5.72
N VAL A 41 0.38 -9.31 -5.19
CA VAL A 41 1.00 -10.56 -4.68
C VAL A 41 0.16 -11.22 -3.56
N LEU A 42 -0.67 -10.45 -2.85
CA LEU A 42 -1.52 -10.97 -1.77
C LEU A 42 -2.66 -11.85 -2.27
N ARG A 43 -2.92 -11.86 -3.58
CA ARG A 43 -3.85 -12.84 -4.17
C ARG A 43 -3.36 -14.27 -4.01
N GLU A 44 -2.04 -14.46 -3.96
CA GLU A 44 -1.35 -15.75 -3.84
C GLU A 44 -0.76 -15.95 -2.44
N LEU A 45 -0.20 -14.89 -1.85
CA LEU A 45 0.47 -14.91 -0.55
C LEU A 45 -0.22 -13.97 0.45
N PRO A 46 -1.45 -14.28 0.91
CA PRO A 46 -2.24 -13.36 1.75
C PRO A 46 -1.59 -13.05 3.11
N LYS A 47 -0.64 -13.87 3.56
CA LYS A 47 0.12 -13.68 4.82
C LYS A 47 1.53 -13.12 4.62
N LEU A 48 1.87 -12.60 3.43
CA LEU A 48 3.22 -12.07 3.13
C LEU A 48 3.64 -10.92 4.07
N GLY A 49 2.69 -10.08 4.49
CA GLY A 49 2.97 -8.99 5.42
C GLY A 49 3.33 -9.47 6.83
N ARG A 50 4.13 -8.69 7.55
CA ARG A 50 4.43 -8.96 8.96
C ARG A 50 3.21 -8.63 9.81
N MET A 51 3.00 -9.38 10.89
CA MET A 51 1.99 -9.04 11.88
C MET A 51 2.36 -7.71 12.52
N VAL A 52 1.39 -6.81 12.71
CA VAL A 52 1.62 -5.52 13.36
C VAL A 52 1.80 -5.74 14.86
N PRO A 53 3.01 -5.55 15.42
CA PRO A 53 3.29 -5.89 16.82
C PRO A 53 2.42 -5.14 17.83
N GLU A 54 2.09 -3.88 17.53
CA GLU A 54 1.29 -3.01 18.39
C GLU A 54 -0.19 -3.46 18.47
N ILE A 55 -0.66 -4.20 17.48
CA ILE A 55 -2.05 -4.69 17.40
C ILE A 55 -2.12 -6.16 17.86
N GLY A 56 -1.11 -6.98 17.52
CA GLY A 56 -1.03 -8.38 17.97
C GLY A 56 -2.07 -9.33 17.37
N GLU A 57 -2.82 -8.89 16.35
CA GLU A 57 -3.83 -9.69 15.67
C GLU A 57 -3.27 -10.34 14.40
N GLU A 58 -3.45 -11.66 14.24
CA GLU A 58 -2.87 -12.43 13.12
C GLU A 58 -3.32 -11.94 11.73
N ASN A 59 -4.53 -11.38 11.67
CA ASN A 59 -5.16 -10.90 10.46
C ASN A 59 -4.83 -9.43 10.14
N VAL A 60 -4.14 -8.73 11.05
CA VAL A 60 -3.69 -7.35 10.83
C VAL A 60 -2.20 -7.36 10.50
N ARG A 61 -1.90 -7.05 9.25
CA ARG A 61 -0.56 -7.19 8.68
C ARG A 61 -0.17 -5.95 7.90
N GLU A 62 1.13 -5.68 7.88
CA GLU A 62 1.71 -4.56 7.14
C GLU A 62 2.79 -5.02 6.16
N ILE A 63 2.91 -4.26 5.07
CA ILE A 63 3.88 -4.48 3.99
C ILE A 63 4.51 -3.14 3.68
N GLY A 64 5.83 -3.05 3.86
CA GLY A 64 6.59 -1.88 3.44
C GLY A 64 6.71 -1.81 1.92
N LEU A 65 6.53 -0.61 1.36
CA LEU A 65 6.74 -0.35 -0.07
C LEU A 65 8.17 0.10 -0.36
N TYR A 66 8.61 1.16 0.33
CA TYR A 66 9.96 1.71 0.23
C TYR A 66 10.71 1.48 1.54
N SER A 67 12.01 1.26 1.42
CA SER A 67 12.94 1.23 2.55
C SER A 67 13.90 2.39 2.40
N TYR A 68 13.93 3.28 3.38
CA TYR A 68 15.00 4.26 3.49
C TYR A 68 16.10 3.64 4.33
N ILE A 69 17.25 3.40 3.72
CA ILE A 69 18.46 3.03 4.45
C ILE A 69 18.95 4.33 5.10
N ASN A 70 19.02 4.34 6.43
CA ASN A 70 19.71 5.39 7.18
C ASN A 70 21.21 5.11 7.18
#